data_AF-M1ERI8-F1
#
_entry.id   AF-M1ERI8-F1
#
_cell.length_a   1.000
_cell.length_b   1.000
_cell.length_c   1.000
_cell.angle_alpha   90.00
_cell.angle_beta   90.00
_cell.angle_gamma   90.00
#
_symmetry.space_group_name_H-M   'P 1'
#
loop_
_entity.id
_entity.type
_entity.pdbx_description
1 polymer ?
#
loop_
_entity_poly.entity_id
_entity_poly.type
_entity_poly.pdbx_seq_one_letter_code
_entity_poly.pdbx_strand_id
1 'polypeptide(L)'
;MTWSLNPQGLILYFYSLVLLPATCLAYVATRDNCCILDERFGSYCPTTCGIADFLSTYQTGVDNDLRSLEDHFAGIENKTAEAKELIKSIQVTYNPNEPPKPNRIVSATKESKKMMEEIIKYEALVGSHESNIRFLQEIYNSNNQKINNLKQKVAQLEAKCQEPCRDTVQIHDTTGKDCQDIANKGAKESGLYFIKPLKANQQFLVYCEIDGSGNGWTVLQKRLDGSLDFKKNWIQYKEGFGHLSPTGNTEFWLGNEKIHLISTQSVIPYALRIQLEDWDGRTSTADYAMFKVGPEADK
;
A
#
# COMPACT_ATOMS: atom_id res chain seq x y z
N MET A 1 -3.04 -10.90 -54.58
CA MET A 1 -2.77 -10.41 -55.96
C MET A 1 -1.48 -11.08 -56.36
N THR A 2 -1.53 -12.13 -57.17
CA THR A 2 -1.50 -11.98 -58.63
C THR A 2 -2.14 -13.20 -59.33
N TRP A 3 -2.59 -12.95 -60.57
CA TRP A 3 -2.99 -13.90 -61.64
C TRP A 3 -4.48 -14.31 -61.65
N SER A 4 -5.16 -14.46 -62.77
CA SER A 4 -4.99 -14.03 -64.17
C SER A 4 -6.27 -14.47 -64.88
N LEU A 5 -6.70 -13.71 -65.90
CA LEU A 5 -7.76 -14.09 -66.84
C LEU A 5 -7.47 -15.42 -67.54
N ASN A 6 -8.51 -16.24 -67.77
CA ASN A 6 -8.83 -16.74 -69.11
C ASN A 6 -10.27 -17.35 -69.19
N PRO A 7 -10.96 -17.29 -70.34
CA PRO A 7 -12.33 -17.75 -70.55
C PRO A 7 -12.42 -19.07 -71.34
N GLN A 8 -13.47 -19.86 -71.10
CA GLN A 8 -13.98 -20.93 -71.98
C GLN A 8 -15.50 -20.95 -71.73
N GLY A 9 -16.41 -20.72 -72.66
CA GLY A 9 -16.47 -21.26 -74.02
C GLY A 9 -17.28 -22.56 -73.96
N LEU A 10 -18.62 -22.49 -74.11
CA LEU A 10 -19.44 -23.67 -74.38
C LEU A 10 -20.72 -23.27 -75.13
N ILE A 11 -20.60 -23.49 -76.43
CA ILE A 11 -21.56 -23.55 -77.52
C ILE A 11 -22.79 -24.38 -77.12
N LEU A 12 -23.99 -23.85 -77.31
CA LEU A 12 -25.21 -24.66 -77.41
C LEU A 12 -25.90 -24.39 -78.74
N TYR A 13 -26.07 -25.49 -79.46
CA TYR A 13 -26.38 -25.64 -80.86
C TYR A 13 -27.75 -25.04 -81.25
N PHE A 14 -27.72 -24.21 -82.29
CA PHE A 14 -28.90 -23.94 -83.13
C PHE A 14 -29.26 -25.23 -83.86
N TYR A 15 -30.35 -25.89 -83.48
CA TYR A 15 -31.00 -26.87 -84.34
C TYR A 15 -31.97 -26.13 -85.25
N SER A 16 -31.51 -25.86 -86.47
CA SER A 16 -32.35 -25.53 -87.61
C SER A 16 -33.34 -26.68 -87.86
N LEU A 17 -34.64 -26.41 -87.68
CA LEU A 17 -35.70 -27.28 -88.19
C LEU A 17 -35.62 -27.28 -89.72
N VAL A 18 -34.95 -28.29 -90.26
CA VAL A 18 -34.97 -28.62 -91.68
C VAL A 18 -36.31 -29.27 -91.96
N LEU A 19 -37.25 -28.50 -92.54
CA LEU A 19 -38.44 -29.02 -93.19
C LEU A 19 -37.99 -29.79 -94.44
N LEU A 20 -37.72 -31.09 -94.28
CA LEU A 20 -37.60 -32.02 -95.40
C LEU A 20 -38.95 -32.04 -96.14
N PRO A 21 -39.00 -31.77 -97.45
CA PRO A 21 -40.21 -32.00 -98.21
C PRO A 21 -40.49 -33.50 -98.16
N ALA A 22 -41.69 -33.88 -97.72
CA ALA A 22 -42.14 -35.26 -97.82
C ALA A 22 -42.21 -35.62 -99.30
N THR A 23 -41.16 -36.27 -99.80
CA THR A 23 -41.18 -36.94 -101.10
C THR A 23 -42.16 -38.09 -100.97
N CYS A 24 -43.43 -37.82 -101.25
CA CYS A 24 -44.39 -38.85 -101.64
C CYS A 24 -43.85 -39.46 -102.94
N LEU A 25 -43.00 -40.47 -102.81
CA LEU A 25 -42.67 -41.37 -103.90
C LEU A 25 -43.97 -42.06 -104.31
N ALA A 26 -44.62 -41.53 -105.34
CA ALA A 26 -45.69 -42.24 -106.01
C ALA A 26 -45.11 -43.60 -106.44
N TYR A 27 -45.68 -44.70 -105.94
CA TYR A 27 -45.24 -46.03 -106.27
C TYR A 27 -45.62 -46.30 -107.73
N VAL A 28 -44.64 -46.23 -108.64
CA VAL A 28 -44.88 -46.44 -110.07
C VAL A 28 -44.82 -47.93 -110.37
N ALA A 29 -45.90 -48.50 -110.89
CA ALA A 29 -45.94 -49.90 -111.30
C ALA A 29 -45.01 -50.14 -112.51
N THR A 30 -43.94 -50.91 -112.31
CA THR A 30 -42.98 -51.32 -113.36
C THR A 30 -43.12 -52.80 -113.66
N ARG A 31 -42.60 -53.24 -114.83
CA ARG A 31 -42.71 -54.64 -115.29
C ARG A 31 -42.09 -55.67 -114.35
N ASP A 32 -41.12 -55.27 -113.54
CA ASP A 32 -40.43 -56.13 -112.58
C ASP A 32 -41.24 -56.38 -111.29
N ASN A 33 -42.28 -55.57 -111.05
CA ASN A 33 -42.97 -55.51 -109.75
C ASN A 33 -44.43 -55.99 -109.83
N CYS A 34 -44.92 -56.37 -111.03
CA CYS A 34 -46.30 -56.81 -111.25
C CYS A 34 -46.33 -58.07 -112.13
N CYS A 35 -46.96 -59.14 -111.62
CA CYS A 35 -46.96 -60.46 -112.28
C CYS A 35 -47.74 -60.53 -113.60
N ILE A 36 -48.63 -59.57 -113.88
CA ILE A 36 -49.37 -59.45 -115.14
C ILE A 36 -49.47 -57.95 -115.48
N LEU A 37 -48.72 -57.51 -116.49
CA LEU A 37 -48.82 -56.15 -117.04
C LEU A 37 -49.13 -56.27 -118.53
N ASP A 38 -50.37 -55.98 -118.88
CA ASP A 38 -50.88 -55.87 -120.24
C ASP A 38 -51.30 -54.41 -120.47
N GLU A 39 -50.73 -53.79 -121.51
CA GLU A 39 -50.89 -52.36 -121.83
C GLU A 39 -52.36 -51.98 -122.08
N ARG A 40 -53.23 -52.95 -122.39
CA ARG A 40 -54.66 -52.70 -122.63
C ARG A 40 -55.44 -52.34 -121.37
N PHE A 41 -54.95 -52.69 -120.18
CA PHE A 41 -55.66 -52.49 -118.92
C PHE A 41 -55.29 -51.17 -118.20
N GLY A 42 -54.40 -50.36 -118.78
CA GLY A 42 -53.96 -49.10 -118.20
C GLY A 42 -53.05 -49.28 -116.97
N SER A 43 -52.89 -48.21 -116.18
CA SER A 43 -52.07 -48.22 -114.97
C SER A 43 -52.81 -48.86 -113.80
N TYR A 44 -52.15 -49.77 -113.09
CA TYR A 44 -52.71 -50.43 -111.91
C TYR A 44 -52.68 -49.48 -110.71
N CYS A 45 -53.83 -49.34 -110.03
CA CYS A 45 -53.95 -48.65 -108.75
C CYS A 45 -54.10 -49.68 -107.61
N PRO A 46 -53.66 -49.35 -106.38
CA PRO A 46 -53.96 -50.16 -105.20
C PRO A 46 -55.48 -50.37 -105.06
N THR A 47 -55.88 -51.55 -104.61
CA THR A 47 -57.30 -51.83 -104.37
C THR A 47 -57.82 -51.04 -103.18
N THR A 48 -59.13 -50.84 -103.11
CA THR A 48 -59.77 -50.18 -101.96
C THR A 48 -59.49 -50.91 -100.64
N CYS A 49 -59.27 -52.23 -100.65
CA CYS A 49 -58.79 -52.97 -99.47
C CYS A 49 -57.39 -52.51 -99.03
N GLY A 50 -56.45 -52.33 -99.98
CA GLY A 50 -55.11 -51.84 -99.66
C GLY A 50 -55.09 -50.41 -99.14
N ILE A 51 -56.00 -49.56 -99.64
CA ILE A 51 -56.16 -48.18 -99.15
C ILE A 51 -56.79 -48.16 -97.74
N ALA A 52 -57.81 -48.99 -97.48
CA ALA A 52 -58.45 -49.07 -96.17
C ALA A 52 -57.51 -49.61 -95.08
N ASP A 53 -56.70 -50.62 -95.40
CA ASP A 53 -55.71 -51.19 -94.48
C ASP A 53 -54.58 -50.20 -94.17
N PHE A 54 -54.09 -49.49 -95.20
CA PHE A 54 -53.11 -48.42 -95.01
C PHE A 54 -53.67 -47.28 -94.16
N LEU A 55 -54.91 -46.84 -94.41
CA LEU A 55 -55.57 -45.79 -93.62
C LEU A 55 -55.79 -46.22 -92.18
N SER A 56 -56.24 -47.44 -91.92
CA SER A 56 -56.40 -47.97 -90.56
C SER A 56 -55.07 -47.96 -89.82
N THR A 57 -54.02 -48.47 -90.44
CA THR A 57 -52.68 -48.58 -89.84
C THR A 57 -52.08 -47.19 -89.60
N TYR A 58 -52.16 -46.29 -90.58
CA TYR A 58 -51.65 -44.93 -90.48
C TYR A 58 -52.42 -44.10 -89.45
N GLN A 59 -53.75 -44.19 -89.43
CA GLN A 59 -54.60 -43.45 -88.48
C GLN A 59 -54.30 -43.87 -87.04
N THR A 60 -54.16 -45.17 -86.77
CA THR A 60 -53.76 -45.62 -85.42
C THR A 60 -52.36 -45.17 -85.02
N GLY A 61 -51.42 -45.07 -85.97
CA GLY A 61 -50.09 -44.53 -85.71
C GLY A 61 -50.13 -43.05 -85.32
N VAL A 62 -50.82 -42.24 -86.14
CA VAL A 62 -50.93 -40.78 -85.93
C VAL A 62 -51.73 -40.44 -84.67
N ASP A 63 -52.81 -41.17 -84.35
CA ASP A 63 -53.60 -40.94 -83.14
C ASP A 63 -52.79 -41.24 -81.85
N ASN A 64 -51.94 -42.27 -81.89
CA ASN A 64 -51.05 -42.58 -80.76
C ASN A 64 -49.95 -41.53 -80.60
N ASP A 65 -49.39 -41.03 -81.70
CA ASP A 65 -48.41 -39.94 -81.68
C ASP A 65 -49.03 -38.63 -81.17
N LEU A 66 -50.28 -38.32 -81.56
CA LEU A 66 -51.01 -37.15 -81.06
C LEU A 66 -51.27 -37.23 -79.55
N ARG A 67 -51.69 -38.39 -79.04
CA ARG A 67 -51.87 -38.61 -77.60
C ARG A 67 -50.56 -38.46 -76.83
N SER A 68 -49.46 -38.98 -77.37
CA SER A 68 -48.14 -38.80 -76.77
C SER A 68 -47.77 -37.31 -76.67
N LEU A 69 -48.05 -36.53 -77.71
CA LEU A 69 -47.84 -35.07 -77.70
C LEU A 69 -48.73 -34.37 -76.66
N GLU A 70 -50.02 -34.72 -76.58
CA GLU A 70 -50.95 -34.16 -75.58
C GLU A 70 -50.46 -34.44 -74.14
N ASP A 71 -50.02 -35.66 -73.84
CA ASP A 71 -49.49 -36.03 -72.52
C ASP A 71 -48.20 -35.25 -72.18
N HIS A 72 -47.30 -35.06 -73.15
CA HIS A 72 -46.10 -34.24 -72.94
C HIS A 72 -46.44 -32.77 -72.67
N PHE A 73 -47.40 -32.19 -73.41
CA PHE A 73 -47.82 -30.81 -73.18
C PHE A 73 -48.48 -30.63 -71.82
N ALA A 74 -49.33 -31.56 -71.38
CA ALA A 74 -49.92 -31.55 -70.04
C ALA A 74 -48.84 -31.62 -68.94
N GLY A 75 -47.79 -32.44 -69.14
CA GLY A 75 -46.65 -32.52 -68.22
C GLY A 75 -45.83 -31.22 -68.16
N ILE A 76 -45.62 -30.55 -69.28
CA ILE A 76 -44.93 -29.25 -69.34
C ILE A 76 -45.75 -28.17 -68.64
N GLU A 77 -47.06 -28.11 -68.89
CA GLU A 77 -47.95 -27.12 -68.28
C GLU A 77 -47.95 -27.22 -66.75
N ASN A 78 -48.02 -28.46 -66.22
CA ASN A 78 -47.95 -28.70 -64.78
C ASN A 78 -46.62 -28.23 -64.16
N LYS A 79 -45.48 -28.58 -64.76
CA LYS A 79 -44.16 -28.12 -64.28
C LYS A 79 -44.00 -26.60 -64.35
N THR A 80 -44.62 -25.97 -65.34
CA THR A 80 -44.57 -24.51 -65.49
C THR A 80 -45.42 -23.80 -64.42
N ALA A 81 -46.53 -24.41 -64.00
CA ALA A 81 -47.35 -23.93 -62.89
C ALA A 81 -46.63 -24.09 -61.53
N GLU A 82 -46.00 -25.25 -61.28
CA GLU A 82 -45.20 -25.49 -60.08
C GLU A 82 -44.03 -24.50 -59.95
N ALA A 83 -43.30 -24.26 -61.06
CA ALA A 83 -42.19 -23.30 -61.07
C ALA A 83 -42.65 -21.86 -60.76
N LYS A 84 -43.84 -21.45 -61.26
CA LYS A 84 -44.42 -20.14 -60.97
C LYS A 84 -44.77 -19.99 -59.48
N GLU A 85 -45.35 -20.99 -58.84
CA GLU A 85 -45.66 -20.92 -57.41
C GLU A 85 -44.40 -20.98 -56.53
N LEU A 86 -43.38 -21.74 -56.93
CA LEU A 86 -42.09 -21.75 -56.23
C LEU A 86 -41.46 -20.35 -56.24
N ILE A 87 -41.43 -19.67 -57.38
CA ILE A 87 -40.91 -18.30 -57.51
C ILE A 87 -41.70 -17.31 -56.63
N LYS A 88 -43.02 -17.46 -56.59
CA LYS A 88 -43.90 -16.62 -55.78
C LYS A 88 -43.63 -16.80 -54.27
N SER A 89 -43.40 -18.04 -53.83
CA SER A 89 -43.02 -18.34 -52.44
C SER A 89 -41.64 -17.77 -52.08
N ILE A 90 -40.69 -17.80 -53.01
CA ILE A 90 -39.34 -17.22 -52.83
C ILE A 90 -39.42 -15.70 -52.70
N GLN A 91 -40.24 -15.02 -53.52
CA GLN A 91 -40.42 -13.56 -53.45
C GLN A 91 -41.09 -13.09 -52.14
N VAL A 92 -41.95 -13.90 -51.54
CA VAL A 92 -42.51 -13.61 -50.20
C VAL A 92 -41.45 -13.74 -49.11
N THR A 93 -40.49 -14.64 -49.30
CA THR A 93 -39.42 -14.91 -48.32
C THR A 93 -38.23 -13.95 -48.47
N TYR A 94 -38.06 -13.36 -49.66
CA TYR A 94 -36.93 -12.49 -49.98
C TYR A 94 -37.38 -11.20 -50.66
N ASN A 95 -37.34 -10.10 -49.90
CA ASN A 95 -37.60 -8.75 -50.39
C ASN A 95 -36.27 -8.03 -50.69
N PRO A 96 -35.92 -7.73 -51.95
CA PRO A 96 -34.64 -7.10 -52.32
C PRO A 96 -34.47 -5.67 -51.77
N ASN A 97 -35.56 -5.03 -51.33
CA ASN A 97 -35.57 -3.66 -50.84
C ASN A 97 -35.55 -3.56 -49.30
N GLU A 98 -35.46 -4.69 -48.57
CA GLU A 98 -35.36 -4.68 -47.11
C GLU A 98 -33.90 -4.48 -46.69
N PRO A 99 -33.55 -3.44 -45.90
CA PRO A 99 -32.18 -3.23 -45.45
C PRO A 99 -31.70 -4.42 -44.59
N PRO A 100 -30.44 -4.87 -44.73
CA PRO A 100 -29.95 -5.99 -43.95
C PRO A 100 -30.06 -5.67 -42.45
N LYS A 101 -30.68 -6.56 -41.68
CA LYS A 101 -30.82 -6.42 -40.21
C LYS A 101 -29.44 -6.23 -39.58
N PRO A 102 -29.27 -5.32 -38.59
CA PRO A 102 -27.97 -5.05 -37.99
C PRO A 102 -27.39 -6.34 -37.40
N ASN A 103 -26.20 -6.71 -37.88
CA ASN A 103 -25.58 -7.99 -37.61
C ASN A 103 -25.08 -8.03 -36.15
N ARG A 104 -25.93 -8.51 -35.22
CA ARG A 104 -25.65 -8.61 -33.77
C ARG A 104 -24.33 -9.30 -33.44
N ILE A 105 -23.89 -10.23 -34.30
CA ILE A 105 -22.62 -10.94 -34.17
C ILE A 105 -21.44 -9.97 -34.35
N VAL A 106 -21.54 -9.02 -35.29
CA VAL A 106 -20.48 -8.03 -35.55
C VAL A 106 -20.38 -7.01 -34.41
N SER A 107 -21.51 -6.59 -33.83
CA SER A 107 -21.48 -5.72 -32.65
C SER A 107 -20.91 -6.46 -31.42
N ALA A 108 -21.27 -7.73 -31.23
CA ALA A 108 -20.75 -8.53 -30.11
C ALA A 108 -19.25 -8.83 -30.26
N THR A 109 -18.76 -9.12 -31.46
CA THR A 109 -17.31 -9.31 -31.69
C THR A 109 -16.52 -8.02 -31.53
N LYS A 110 -17.11 -6.86 -31.89
CA LYS A 110 -16.50 -5.55 -31.63
C LYS A 110 -16.38 -5.25 -30.13
N GLU A 111 -17.43 -5.51 -29.35
CA GLU A 111 -17.39 -5.34 -27.88
C GLU A 111 -16.43 -6.33 -27.22
N SER A 112 -16.41 -7.60 -27.66
CA SER A 112 -15.46 -8.60 -27.15
C SER A 112 -14.01 -8.20 -27.44
N LYS A 113 -13.73 -7.60 -28.60
CA LYS A 113 -12.39 -7.10 -28.95
C LYS A 113 -12.00 -5.91 -28.08
N LYS A 114 -12.93 -4.98 -27.85
CA LYS A 114 -12.72 -3.83 -26.95
C LYS A 114 -12.44 -4.29 -25.51
N MET A 115 -13.19 -5.28 -25.02
CA MET A 115 -12.98 -5.87 -23.70
C MET A 115 -11.61 -6.53 -23.59
N MET A 116 -11.16 -7.24 -24.63
CA MET A 116 -9.84 -7.87 -24.65
C MET A 116 -8.70 -6.85 -24.64
N GLU A 117 -8.84 -5.73 -25.36
CA GLU A 117 -7.88 -4.62 -25.32
C GLU A 117 -7.81 -3.96 -23.93
N GLU A 118 -8.93 -3.87 -23.20
CA GLU A 118 -8.92 -3.41 -21.80
C GLU A 118 -8.28 -4.42 -20.86
N ILE A 119 -8.54 -5.72 -21.03
CA ILE A 119 -7.93 -6.78 -20.21
C ILE A 119 -6.40 -6.74 -20.31
N ILE A 120 -5.84 -6.58 -21.52
CA ILE A 120 -4.38 -6.48 -21.72
C ILE A 120 -3.80 -5.26 -20.98
N LYS A 121 -4.53 -4.13 -20.95
CA LYS A 121 -4.10 -2.94 -20.18
C LYS A 121 -4.15 -3.19 -18.68
N TYR A 122 -5.20 -3.85 -18.19
CA TYR A 122 -5.33 -4.18 -16.77
C TYR A 122 -4.27 -5.20 -16.32
N GLU A 123 -3.88 -6.15 -17.17
CA GLU A 123 -2.80 -7.10 -16.86
C GLU A 123 -1.47 -6.38 -16.56
N ALA A 124 -1.09 -5.43 -17.42
CA ALA A 124 0.10 -4.60 -17.20
C ALA A 124 -0.02 -3.74 -15.93
N LEU A 125 -1.21 -3.18 -15.65
CA LEU A 125 -1.46 -2.39 -14.44
C LEU A 125 -1.38 -3.25 -13.17
N VAL A 126 -1.94 -4.46 -13.20
CA VAL A 126 -1.90 -5.41 -12.09
C VAL A 126 -0.45 -5.77 -11.77
N GLY A 127 0.38 -6.07 -12.78
CA GLY A 127 1.81 -6.32 -12.57
C GLY A 127 2.54 -5.14 -11.91
N SER A 128 2.22 -3.91 -12.31
CA SER A 128 2.75 -2.70 -11.66
C SER A 128 2.28 -2.57 -10.21
N HIS A 129 0.99 -2.74 -9.93
CA HIS A 129 0.46 -2.68 -8.57
C HIS A 129 1.04 -3.78 -7.66
N GLU A 130 1.25 -5.00 -8.15
CA GLU A 130 1.91 -6.06 -7.38
C GLU A 130 3.31 -5.66 -6.92
N SER A 131 4.08 -5.00 -7.79
CA SER A 131 5.41 -4.49 -7.43
C SER A 131 5.35 -3.38 -6.37
N ASN A 132 4.39 -2.46 -6.49
CA ASN A 132 4.17 -1.40 -5.50
C ASN A 132 3.77 -1.99 -4.13
N ILE A 133 2.88 -2.99 -4.12
CA ILE A 133 2.47 -3.68 -2.90
C ILE A 133 3.68 -4.35 -2.24
N ARG A 134 4.52 -5.04 -3.02
CA ARG A 134 5.74 -5.68 -2.52
C ARG A 134 6.69 -4.67 -1.89
N PHE A 135 6.92 -3.55 -2.56
CA PHE A 135 7.76 -2.45 -2.05
C PHE A 135 7.23 -1.89 -0.72
N LEU A 136 5.92 -1.60 -0.64
CA LEU A 136 5.30 -1.12 0.60
C LEU A 136 5.38 -2.15 1.73
N GLN A 137 5.28 -3.44 1.40
CA GLN A 137 5.40 -4.53 2.37
C GLN A 137 6.83 -4.64 2.93
N GLU A 138 7.85 -4.44 2.10
CA GLU A 138 9.25 -4.36 2.56
C GLU A 138 9.48 -3.17 3.50
N ILE A 139 8.95 -1.99 3.15
CA ILE A 139 9.02 -0.81 4.01
C ILE A 139 8.30 -1.06 5.35
N TYR A 140 7.11 -1.65 5.31
CA TYR A 140 6.35 -1.98 6.52
C TYR A 140 7.15 -2.91 7.44
N ASN A 141 7.73 -3.98 6.89
CA ASN A 141 8.55 -4.93 7.63
C ASN A 141 9.81 -4.26 8.20
N SER A 142 10.48 -3.42 7.41
CA SER A 142 11.65 -2.66 7.85
C SER A 142 11.31 -1.69 9.00
N ASN A 143 10.20 -0.97 8.90
CA ASN A 143 9.74 -0.06 9.94
C ASN A 143 9.37 -0.80 11.23
N ASN A 144 8.71 -1.96 11.13
CA ASN A 144 8.43 -2.80 12.30
C ASN A 144 9.71 -3.28 13.00
N GLN A 145 10.74 -3.69 12.24
CA GLN A 145 12.05 -4.04 12.82
C GLN A 145 12.68 -2.83 13.51
N LYS A 146 12.65 -1.64 12.90
CA LYS A 146 13.14 -0.40 13.52
C LYS A 146 12.40 -0.06 14.80
N ILE A 147 11.07 -0.23 14.83
CA ILE A 147 10.24 0.00 16.03
C ILE A 147 10.65 -0.95 17.16
N ASN A 148 10.87 -2.23 16.87
CA ASN A 148 11.32 -3.20 17.88
C ASN A 148 12.70 -2.83 18.44
N ASN A 149 13.63 -2.43 17.57
CA ASN A 149 14.94 -1.93 17.99
C ASN A 149 14.81 -0.65 18.83
N LEU A 150 13.89 0.25 18.48
CA LEU A 150 13.63 1.48 19.23
C LEU A 150 13.08 1.15 20.63
N LYS A 151 12.11 0.23 20.72
CA LYS A 151 11.55 -0.23 22.01
C LYS A 151 12.64 -0.80 22.92
N GLN A 152 13.54 -1.62 22.37
CA GLN A 152 14.69 -2.12 23.13
C GLN A 152 15.61 -1.00 23.61
N LYS A 153 15.90 -0.01 22.76
CA LYS A 153 16.72 1.15 23.15
C LYS A 153 16.04 2.01 24.22
N VAL A 154 14.73 2.19 24.15
CA VAL A 154 13.97 2.92 25.17
C VAL A 154 14.05 2.19 26.51
N ALA A 155 13.84 0.87 26.54
CA ALA A 155 13.98 0.07 27.76
C ALA A 155 15.41 0.14 28.34
N GLN A 156 16.44 0.14 27.48
CA GLN A 156 17.83 0.33 27.91
C GLN A 156 18.10 1.73 28.48
N LEU A 157 17.49 2.78 27.91
CA LEU A 157 17.64 4.13 28.39
C LEU A 157 16.92 4.31 29.73
N GLU A 158 15.71 3.77 29.85
CA GLU A 158 14.93 3.77 31.08
C GLU A 158 15.68 3.09 32.23
N ALA A 159 16.35 1.96 31.96
CA ALA A 159 17.17 1.28 32.95
C ALA A 159 18.37 2.12 33.45
N LYS A 160 18.89 3.04 32.63
CA LYS A 160 20.00 3.94 33.02
C LYS A 160 19.54 5.13 33.84
N CYS A 161 18.28 5.52 33.74
CA CYS A 161 17.72 6.70 34.39
C CYS A 161 17.00 6.38 35.72
N GLN A 162 17.30 5.24 36.34
CA GLN A 162 16.69 4.83 37.61
C GLN A 162 17.26 5.58 38.82
N GLU A 163 18.55 5.89 38.77
CA GLU A 163 19.22 6.59 39.87
C GLU A 163 19.09 8.11 39.70
N PRO A 164 18.78 8.85 40.79
CA PRO A 164 18.75 10.30 40.75
C PRO A 164 20.15 10.88 40.55
N CYS A 165 20.21 12.17 40.21
CA CYS A 165 21.48 12.89 40.17
C CYS A 165 22.22 12.75 41.51
N ARG A 166 23.49 12.35 41.45
CA ARG A 166 24.33 12.29 42.63
C ARG A 166 24.66 13.70 43.10
N ASP A 167 24.19 14.04 44.29
CA ASP A 167 24.57 15.31 44.93
C ASP A 167 26.06 15.27 45.30
N THR A 168 26.76 16.36 44.98
CA THR A 168 28.15 16.58 45.36
C THR A 168 28.27 16.99 46.83
N VAL A 169 27.17 17.47 47.43
CA VAL A 169 27.06 17.79 48.84
C VAL A 169 26.80 16.52 49.63
N GLN A 170 27.87 15.92 50.13
CA GLN A 170 27.79 14.78 51.04
C GLN A 170 27.92 15.26 52.49
N ILE A 171 27.02 14.76 53.34
CA ILE A 171 27.08 14.96 54.79
C ILE A 171 27.69 13.69 55.37
N HIS A 172 28.67 13.84 56.25
CA HIS A 172 29.32 12.71 56.88
C HIS A 172 28.43 12.10 57.98
N ASP A 173 28.50 10.77 58.12
CA ASP A 173 27.67 10.01 59.06
C ASP A 173 28.09 10.20 60.54
N THR A 174 29.37 10.53 60.77
CA THR A 174 29.91 10.71 62.13
C THR A 174 29.24 11.89 62.82
N THR A 175 28.71 11.66 64.02
CA THR A 175 28.11 12.72 64.84
C THR A 175 28.81 12.87 66.18
N GLY A 176 28.68 14.05 66.79
CA GLY A 176 29.25 14.36 68.09
C GLY A 176 28.65 15.59 68.73
N LYS A 177 29.20 15.97 69.87
CA LYS A 177 28.77 17.19 70.60
C LYS A 177 29.22 18.48 69.91
N ASP A 178 30.36 18.41 69.21
CA ASP A 178 30.98 19.46 68.41
C ASP A 178 31.98 18.81 67.41
N CYS A 179 32.64 19.64 66.59
CA CYS A 179 33.62 19.15 65.63
C CYS A 179 34.87 18.52 66.27
N GLN A 180 35.22 18.88 67.50
CA GLN A 180 36.35 18.27 68.20
C GLN A 180 36.00 16.84 68.65
N ASP A 181 34.79 16.62 69.16
CA ASP A 181 34.29 15.28 69.49
C ASP A 181 34.20 14.39 68.24
N ILE A 182 33.84 14.97 67.09
CA ILE A 182 33.86 14.29 65.79
C ILE A 182 35.28 13.91 65.36
N ALA A 183 36.24 14.83 65.46
CA ALA A 183 37.65 14.55 65.17
C ALA A 183 38.23 13.47 66.11
N ASN A 184 37.90 13.53 67.40
CA ASN A 184 38.30 12.52 68.40
C ASN A 184 37.74 11.12 68.10
N LYS A 185 36.60 11.02 67.39
CA LYS A 185 36.01 9.76 66.90
C LYS A 185 36.67 9.23 65.63
N GLY A 186 37.68 9.92 65.11
CA GLY A 186 38.49 9.49 63.97
C GLY A 186 38.14 10.14 62.63
N ALA A 187 37.25 11.15 62.61
CA ALA A 187 37.03 11.95 61.41
C ALA A 187 38.30 12.74 61.05
N LYS A 188 38.65 12.76 59.76
CA LYS A 188 39.87 13.43 59.25
C LYS A 188 39.58 14.42 58.12
N GLU A 189 38.39 14.37 57.54
CA GLU A 189 38.03 15.20 56.40
C GLU A 189 37.21 16.41 56.88
N SER A 190 37.63 17.60 56.47
CA SER A 190 36.80 18.81 56.63
C SER A 190 35.55 18.68 55.78
N GLY A 191 34.40 19.12 56.31
CA GLY A 191 33.14 18.92 55.62
C GLY A 191 31.91 19.19 56.48
N LEU A 192 30.78 18.69 56.02
CA LEU A 192 29.49 18.87 56.68
C LEU A 192 29.22 17.72 57.64
N TYR A 193 28.93 18.05 58.89
CA TYR A 193 28.63 17.08 59.94
C TYR A 193 27.43 17.52 60.76
N PHE A 194 26.67 16.56 61.27
CA PHE A 194 25.65 16.83 62.28
C PHE A 194 26.26 16.82 63.68
N ILE A 195 26.01 17.88 64.44
CA ILE A 195 26.36 17.93 65.86
C ILE A 195 25.10 18.07 66.73
N LYS A 196 25.19 17.53 67.94
CA LYS A 196 24.16 17.69 68.98
C LYS A 196 24.82 18.07 70.31
N PRO A 197 24.93 19.37 70.61
CA PRO A 197 25.40 19.83 71.91
C PRO A 197 24.55 19.26 73.06
N LEU A 198 25.14 19.11 74.25
CA LEU A 198 24.51 18.36 75.37
C LEU A 198 23.12 18.88 75.78
N LYS A 199 22.92 20.20 75.75
CA LYS A 199 21.64 20.85 76.11
C LYS A 199 20.74 21.14 74.90
N ALA A 200 21.16 20.75 73.69
CA ALA A 200 20.40 20.98 72.48
C ALA A 200 19.28 19.94 72.33
N ASN A 201 18.06 20.40 72.07
CA ASN A 201 16.92 19.51 71.83
C ASN A 201 17.06 18.73 70.53
N GLN A 202 17.56 19.38 69.47
CA GLN A 202 17.71 18.82 68.13
C GLN A 202 19.16 18.96 67.63
N GLN A 203 19.62 18.00 66.83
CA GLN A 203 20.89 18.12 66.12
C GLN A 203 20.78 19.12 64.96
N PHE A 204 21.89 19.73 64.59
CA PHE A 204 21.95 20.66 63.47
C PHE A 204 23.26 20.49 62.68
N LEU A 205 23.21 20.92 61.42
CA LEU A 205 24.33 20.80 60.49
C LEU A 205 25.35 21.93 60.75
N VAL A 206 26.63 21.58 60.74
CA VAL A 206 27.75 22.51 60.85
C VAL A 206 28.83 22.16 59.82
N TYR A 207 29.65 23.14 59.47
CA TYR A 207 30.90 22.90 58.76
C TYR A 207 32.03 22.71 59.79
N CYS A 208 32.67 21.55 59.75
CA CYS A 208 33.84 21.23 60.55
C CYS A 208 35.10 21.36 59.71
N GLU A 209 36.06 22.11 60.23
CA GLU A 209 37.42 22.15 59.68
C GLU A 209 38.32 21.28 60.57
N ILE A 210 38.77 20.15 60.03
CA ILE A 210 39.60 19.18 60.74
C ILE A 210 41.00 19.25 60.16
N ASP A 211 41.98 19.55 61.00
CA ASP A 211 43.39 19.58 60.59
C ASP A 211 44.06 18.20 60.70
N GLY A 212 45.25 18.07 60.11
CA GLY A 212 46.04 16.84 60.18
C GLY A 212 46.54 16.46 61.58
N SER A 213 46.39 17.36 62.56
CA SER A 213 46.72 17.12 63.96
C SER A 213 45.52 16.62 64.77
N GLY A 214 44.33 16.51 64.15
CA GLY A 214 43.10 16.08 64.81
C GLY A 214 42.37 17.19 65.58
N ASN A 215 42.69 18.46 65.33
CA ASN A 215 41.91 19.57 65.88
C ASN A 215 40.68 19.80 65.00
N GLY A 216 39.50 19.80 65.61
CA GLY A 216 38.22 19.99 64.92
C GLY A 216 37.60 21.35 65.25
N TRP A 217 37.71 22.30 64.32
CA TRP A 217 37.10 23.62 64.45
C TRP A 217 35.66 23.61 63.95
N THR A 218 34.74 24.12 64.76
CA THR A 218 33.35 24.37 64.33
C THR A 218 33.26 25.79 63.78
N VAL A 219 33.01 25.96 62.49
CA VAL A 219 32.94 27.29 61.88
C VAL A 219 31.57 27.91 62.18
N LEU A 220 31.59 29.07 62.85
CA LEU A 220 30.38 29.78 63.28
C LEU A 220 29.90 30.80 62.25
N GLN A 221 30.84 31.35 61.47
CA GLN A 221 30.60 32.36 60.44
C GLN A 221 31.68 32.21 59.36
N LYS A 222 31.31 32.43 58.11
CA LYS A 222 32.28 32.57 57.01
C LYS A 222 31.85 33.65 56.01
N ARG A 223 32.81 34.43 55.53
CA ARG A 223 32.70 35.42 54.43
C ARG A 223 33.80 35.17 53.42
N LEU A 224 33.51 35.33 52.13
CA LEU A 224 34.50 35.11 51.07
C LEU A 224 34.22 35.88 49.77
N ASP A 225 32.97 35.97 49.31
CA ASP A 225 32.63 36.54 47.99
C ASP A 225 31.56 37.64 48.03
N GLY A 226 30.95 37.90 49.20
CA GLY A 226 29.85 38.84 49.33
C GLY A 226 28.55 38.38 48.69
N SER A 227 28.41 37.08 48.37
CA SER A 227 27.20 36.50 47.78
C SER A 227 25.99 36.54 48.72
N LEU A 228 26.21 36.57 50.03
CA LEU A 228 25.16 36.55 51.03
C LEU A 228 24.99 37.93 51.68
N ASP A 229 23.75 38.43 51.68
CA ASP A 229 23.42 39.65 52.41
C ASP A 229 23.34 39.39 53.92
N PHE A 230 24.16 40.10 54.71
CA PHE A 230 24.16 40.02 56.17
C PHE A 230 23.22 41.05 56.82
N LYS A 231 22.53 41.91 56.06
CA LYS A 231 21.49 42.80 56.59
C LYS A 231 20.21 41.99 56.89
N LYS A 232 20.23 41.31 58.04
CA LYS A 232 19.20 40.36 58.45
C LYS A 232 18.54 40.77 59.77
N ASN A 233 17.32 40.31 60.00
CA ASN A 233 16.56 40.62 61.22
C ASN A 233 16.99 39.74 62.41
N TRP A 234 16.44 40.02 63.60
CA TRP A 234 16.78 39.29 64.83
C TRP A 234 16.59 37.78 64.71
N ILE A 235 15.43 37.34 64.20
CA ILE A 235 15.07 35.92 64.10
C ILE A 235 16.05 35.21 63.16
N GLN A 236 16.42 35.85 62.05
CA GLN A 236 17.40 35.30 61.11
C GLN A 236 18.79 35.15 61.76
N TYR A 237 19.25 36.12 62.54
CA TYR A 237 20.50 36.00 63.28
C TYR A 237 20.44 34.94 64.39
N LYS A 238 19.28 34.78 65.02
CA LYS A 238 19.03 33.74 66.04
C LYS A 238 19.14 32.33 65.44
N GLU A 239 18.39 32.06 64.37
CA GLU A 239 18.29 30.74 63.74
C GLU A 239 19.46 30.42 62.80
N GLY A 240 20.10 31.44 62.23
CA GLY A 240 21.14 31.32 61.22
C GLY A 240 20.63 31.51 59.79
N PHE A 241 21.54 31.84 58.89
CA PHE A 241 21.25 32.07 57.47
C PHE A 241 22.49 31.80 56.60
N GLY A 242 22.28 31.62 55.30
CA GLY A 242 23.33 31.23 54.35
C GLY A 242 23.34 29.72 54.09
N HIS A 243 24.38 29.27 53.40
CA HIS A 243 24.51 27.88 52.99
C HIS A 243 25.80 27.30 53.54
N LEU A 244 25.78 26.02 53.89
CA LEU A 244 26.96 25.26 54.25
C LEU A 244 27.37 24.42 53.04
N SER A 245 28.66 24.36 52.73
CA SER A 245 29.20 23.48 51.68
C SER A 245 30.31 22.58 52.22
N PRO A 246 30.48 21.37 51.67
CA PRO A 246 31.53 20.45 52.12
C PRO A 246 32.94 20.98 51.88
N THR A 247 33.11 21.86 50.89
CA THR A 247 34.37 22.52 50.59
C THR A 247 34.61 23.78 51.42
N GLY A 248 33.60 24.25 52.16
CA GLY A 248 33.67 25.51 52.90
C GLY A 248 33.66 26.76 52.01
N ASN A 249 33.32 26.67 50.73
CA ASN A 249 33.34 27.81 49.79
C ASN A 249 32.02 28.61 49.77
N THR A 250 31.29 28.67 50.89
CA THR A 250 30.00 29.36 50.99
C THR A 250 29.97 30.30 52.18
N GLU A 251 29.22 31.40 52.06
CA GLU A 251 29.00 32.34 53.16
C GLU A 251 27.82 31.90 54.02
N PHE A 252 27.96 32.07 55.34
CA PHE A 252 26.88 31.78 56.29
C PHE A 252 27.10 32.43 57.66
N TRP A 253 26.00 32.49 58.41
CA TRP A 253 25.94 32.70 59.85
C TRP A 253 25.25 31.50 60.49
N LEU A 254 25.92 30.79 61.39
CA LEU A 254 25.40 29.53 61.94
C LEU A 254 24.09 29.72 62.71
N GLY A 255 23.98 30.83 63.45
CA GLY A 255 22.83 31.17 64.30
C GLY A 255 23.23 31.37 65.76
N ASN A 256 22.76 32.46 66.38
CA ASN A 256 23.13 32.82 67.76
C ASN A 256 22.74 31.74 68.76
N GLU A 257 21.57 31.13 68.60
CA GLU A 257 21.11 30.07 69.51
C GLU A 257 22.02 28.83 69.41
N LYS A 258 22.42 28.45 68.20
CA LYS A 258 23.36 27.34 67.98
C LYS A 258 24.73 27.63 68.58
N ILE A 259 25.23 28.86 68.40
CA ILE A 259 26.52 29.30 68.98
C ILE A 259 26.45 29.31 70.52
N HIS A 260 25.34 29.76 71.10
CA HIS A 260 25.09 29.70 72.54
C HIS A 260 25.13 28.25 73.04
N LEU A 261 24.41 27.34 72.39
CA LEU A 261 24.36 25.93 72.77
C LEU A 261 25.75 25.27 72.69
N ILE A 262 26.56 25.57 71.67
CA ILE A 262 27.93 25.04 71.56
C ILE A 262 28.81 25.62 72.67
N SER A 263 28.84 26.94 72.82
CA SER A 263 29.80 27.61 73.72
C SER A 263 29.50 27.42 75.21
N THR A 264 28.28 27.01 75.57
CA THR A 264 27.84 26.82 76.97
C THR A 264 27.60 25.37 77.38
N GLN A 265 27.86 24.40 76.50
CA GLN A 265 27.59 22.99 76.78
C GLN A 265 28.50 22.36 77.83
N SER A 266 29.72 22.86 78.00
CA SER A 266 30.77 22.26 78.84
C SER A 266 31.33 23.26 79.86
N VAL A 267 31.89 22.71 80.93
CA VAL A 267 32.72 23.46 81.89
C VAL A 267 34.07 23.84 81.23
N ILE A 268 34.52 23.04 80.26
CA ILE A 268 35.73 23.32 79.48
C ILE A 268 35.48 24.56 78.61
N PRO A 269 36.30 25.61 78.72
CA PRO A 269 36.14 26.82 77.93
C PRO A 269 36.49 26.57 76.46
N TYR A 270 35.66 27.06 75.55
CA TYR A 270 36.00 27.15 74.13
C TYR A 270 36.95 28.33 73.88
N ALA A 271 37.82 28.19 72.88
CA ALA A 271 38.57 29.30 72.31
C ALA A 271 37.92 29.71 70.98
N LEU A 272 37.82 31.01 70.73
CA LEU A 272 37.37 31.56 69.45
C LEU A 272 38.58 32.01 68.66
N ARG A 273 38.67 31.57 67.40
CA ARG A 273 39.63 32.07 66.42
C ARG A 273 38.90 32.84 65.34
N ILE A 274 39.33 34.07 65.09
CA ILE A 274 38.88 34.88 63.96
C ILE A 274 40.02 34.93 62.95
N GLN A 275 39.76 34.46 61.73
CA GLN A 275 40.68 34.54 60.61
C GLN A 275 40.17 35.57 59.61
N LEU A 276 41.05 36.46 59.18
CA LEU A 276 40.77 37.49 58.18
C LEU A 276 41.76 37.35 57.04
N GLU A 277 41.32 37.61 55.82
CA GLU A 277 42.15 37.69 54.62
C GLU A 277 41.89 39.05 53.96
N ASP A 278 42.95 39.75 53.57
CA ASP A 278 42.83 40.98 52.78
C ASP A 278 42.77 40.71 51.27
N TRP A 279 42.50 41.75 50.49
CA TRP A 279 42.39 41.65 49.02
C TRP A 279 43.71 41.32 48.32
N ASP A 280 44.84 41.44 49.03
CA ASP A 280 46.18 41.07 48.55
C ASP A 280 46.53 39.62 48.92
N GLY A 281 45.61 38.86 49.54
CA GLY A 281 45.78 37.48 49.95
C GLY A 281 46.57 37.30 51.25
N ARG A 282 46.77 38.36 52.05
CA ARG A 282 47.43 38.27 53.36
C ARG A 282 46.42 37.87 54.42
N THR A 283 46.75 36.84 55.20
CA THR A 283 45.90 36.34 56.29
C THR A 283 46.38 36.83 57.65
N SER A 284 45.44 37.03 58.58
CA SER A 284 45.69 37.43 59.97
C SER A 284 44.73 36.69 60.90
N THR A 285 45.19 36.43 62.14
CA THR A 285 44.41 35.66 63.12
C THR A 285 44.31 36.40 64.45
N ALA A 286 43.16 36.29 65.11
CA ALA A 286 42.91 36.78 66.46
C ALA A 286 42.24 35.70 67.30
N ASP A 287 42.88 35.32 68.41
CA ASP A 287 42.43 34.24 69.29
C ASP A 287 41.93 34.80 70.63
N TYR A 288 40.74 34.36 71.06
CA TYR A 288 40.10 34.74 72.31
C TYR A 288 39.86 33.49 73.17
N ALA A 289 40.35 33.54 74.41
CA ALA A 289 40.11 32.48 75.38
C ALA A 289 38.73 32.60 76.03
N MET A 290 38.17 31.48 76.50
CA MET A 290 36.93 31.41 77.28
C MET A 290 35.71 32.03 76.58
N PHE A 291 35.60 31.82 75.26
CA PHE A 291 34.51 32.35 74.45
C PHE A 291 33.16 31.75 74.86
N LYS A 292 32.18 32.62 75.09
CA LYS A 292 30.79 32.28 75.39
C LYS A 292 29.83 33.28 74.77
N VAL A 293 28.71 32.79 74.27
CA VAL A 293 27.54 33.60 73.89
C VAL A 293 26.43 33.33 74.90
N GLY A 294 25.79 34.39 75.40
CA GLY A 294 24.71 34.30 76.39
C GLY A 294 23.40 33.75 75.80
N PRO A 295 22.45 33.33 76.65
CA PRO A 295 21.12 32.94 76.21
C PRO A 295 20.34 34.14 75.66
N GLU A 296 19.29 33.88 74.88
CA GLU A 296 18.44 34.95 74.31
C GLU A 296 17.89 35.91 75.37
N ALA A 297 17.55 35.41 76.57
CA ALA A 297 16.98 36.21 77.66
C ALA A 297 17.95 37.23 78.30
N ASP A 298 19.25 37.16 77.97
CA ASP A 298 20.30 38.07 78.48
C ASP A 298 20.60 39.24 77.49
N LYS A 299 19.66 39.53 76.59
CA LYS A 299 19.72 40.60 75.58
C LYS A 299 18.39 41.36 75.52
#